data_AF-A0A348Y7K4-F1
#
_entry.id   AF-A0A348Y7K4-F1
#
_cell.length_a   1.000
_cell.length_b   1.000
_cell.length_c   1.000
_cell.angle_alpha   90.00
_cell.angle_beta   90.00
_cell.angle_gamma   90.00
#
_symmetry.space_group_name_H-M   'P 1'
#
loop_
_entity.id
_entity.type
_entity.pdbx_description
1 polymer ?
#
loop_
_entity_poly.entity_id
_entity_poly.type
_entity_poly.pdbx_seq_one_letter_code
_entity_poly.pdbx_strand_id
1 'polypeptide(L)'
;VVSQLPNFHKWLKNHDVDYEMFTAGDYKRTVTVFGENDDEDRAKYQEELEQTHELFKHFVNRYRGMLDVDKVATGEHWYGEDALHLNLVDKLQTSDSYLLERMKNNEVYALHSRQKPTIAEKLGLSQAAEATLSMAIDKLPDALARFDFNSRLNILK
;
A
#
# COMPACT_ATOMS: atom_id res chain seq x y z
N VAL A 1 -11.01 -4.47 15.38
CA VAL A 1 -11.05 -3.19 14.62
C VAL A 1 -10.62 -2.09 15.57
N VAL A 2 -9.83 -1.10 15.13
CA VAL A 2 -9.35 -0.02 16.00
C VAL A 2 -9.64 1.31 15.34
N SER A 3 -10.10 2.27 16.13
CA SER A 3 -10.17 3.67 15.74
C SER A 3 -9.56 4.54 16.82
N GLN A 4 -8.82 5.56 16.41
CA GLN A 4 -8.19 6.52 17.30
C GLN A 4 -8.56 7.92 16.85
N LEU A 5 -9.05 8.72 17.78
CA LEU A 5 -9.52 10.05 17.48
C LEU A 5 -9.16 11.01 18.62
N PRO A 6 -8.25 11.98 18.40
CA PRO A 6 -7.97 13.00 19.38
C PRO A 6 -9.17 13.94 19.51
N ASN A 7 -9.49 14.37 20.74
CA ASN A 7 -10.53 15.37 20.98
C ASN A 7 -9.90 16.66 21.50
N PHE A 8 -9.96 17.70 20.68
CA PHE A 8 -9.41 19.03 20.97
C PHE A 8 -10.45 19.99 21.55
N HIS A 9 -11.69 19.55 21.79
CA HIS A 9 -12.76 20.41 22.31
C HIS A 9 -12.33 21.17 23.57
N LYS A 10 -11.72 20.48 24.53
CA LYS A 10 -11.21 21.10 25.77
C LYS A 10 -10.12 22.13 25.50
N TRP A 11 -9.24 21.88 24.53
CA TRP A 11 -8.17 22.83 24.17
C TRP A 11 -8.74 24.09 23.52
N LEU A 12 -9.70 23.95 22.60
CA LEU A 12 -10.38 25.06 21.93
C LEU A 12 -11.14 25.92 22.94
N LYS A 13 -11.90 25.29 23.84
CA LYS A 13 -12.62 25.96 24.92
C LYS A 13 -11.71 26.77 25.84
N ASN A 14 -10.50 26.27 26.11
CA ASN A 14 -9.51 26.97 26.94
C ASN A 14 -8.82 28.15 26.23
N HIS A 15 -8.95 28.28 24.91
CA HIS A 15 -8.35 29.34 24.10
C HIS A 15 -9.41 30.25 23.47
N ASP A 16 -10.65 30.19 23.95
CA ASP A 16 -11.78 30.99 23.45
C ASP A 16 -11.98 30.84 21.92
N VAL A 17 -11.76 29.61 21.41
CA VAL A 17 -11.99 29.28 20.00
C VAL A 17 -13.33 28.56 19.86
N ASP A 18 -14.25 29.21 19.16
CA ASP A 18 -15.55 28.63 18.84
C ASP A 18 -15.45 27.63 17.68
N TYR A 19 -16.12 26.49 17.83
CA TYR A 19 -16.27 25.49 16.78
C TYR A 19 -17.76 25.26 16.51
N GLU A 20 -18.24 25.78 15.38
CA GLU A 20 -19.63 25.64 14.95
C GLU A 20 -19.83 24.36 14.14
N MET A 21 -20.76 23.52 14.58
CA MET A 21 -21.09 22.26 13.92
C MET A 21 -22.59 22.21 13.63
N PHE A 22 -22.93 22.06 12.35
CA PHE A 22 -24.30 21.88 11.90
C PHE A 22 -24.55 20.41 11.53
N THR A 23 -25.55 19.78 12.15
CA THR A 23 -25.97 18.40 11.88
C THR A 23 -27.49 18.35 11.70
N ALA A 24 -27.96 17.29 11.05
CA ALA A 24 -29.39 17.03 10.88
C ALA A 24 -29.70 15.58 11.27
N GLY A 25 -30.58 15.36 12.24
CA GLY A 25 -30.92 14.05 12.80
C GLY A 25 -29.95 13.60 13.92
N ASP A 26 -30.47 12.79 14.84
CA ASP A 26 -29.86 12.56 16.16
C ASP A 26 -28.56 11.72 16.12
N TYR A 27 -28.35 10.86 15.11
CA TYR A 27 -27.22 9.91 15.08
C TYR A 27 -26.35 10.01 13.82
N LYS A 28 -26.27 11.16 13.15
CA LYS A 28 -25.37 11.28 11.97
C LYS A 28 -23.89 11.31 12.33
N ARG A 29 -23.54 11.48 13.62
CA ARG A 29 -22.15 11.60 14.06
C ARG A 29 -22.05 11.13 15.52
N THR A 30 -21.26 10.10 15.76
CA THR A 30 -21.08 9.47 17.07
C THR A 30 -19.92 10.08 17.86
N VAL A 31 -18.77 10.35 17.23
CA VAL A 31 -17.66 11.08 17.89
C VAL A 31 -17.01 12.08 16.94
N THR A 32 -16.48 13.17 17.50
CA THR A 32 -15.88 14.28 16.75
C THR A 32 -14.53 14.70 17.32
N VAL A 33 -13.71 15.32 16.46
CA VAL A 33 -12.36 15.80 16.83
C VAL A 33 -12.41 17.12 17.58
N PHE A 34 -13.38 17.99 17.26
CA PHE A 34 -13.41 19.38 17.77
C PHE A 34 -14.66 19.70 18.59
N GLY A 35 -15.75 18.96 18.42
CA GLY A 35 -16.95 19.07 19.23
C GLY A 35 -16.84 18.31 20.55
N GLU A 36 -17.75 18.61 21.48
CA GLU A 36 -17.92 17.82 22.69
C GLU A 36 -18.46 16.44 22.31
N ASN A 37 -17.90 15.38 22.91
CA ASN A 37 -18.40 14.01 22.74
C ASN A 37 -18.83 13.53 24.12
N ASP A 38 -20.13 13.29 24.29
CA ASP A 38 -20.70 12.79 25.54
C ASP A 38 -20.55 11.25 25.67
N ASP A 39 -21.13 10.68 26.72
CA ASP A 39 -21.01 9.24 27.00
C ASP A 39 -21.90 8.39 26.07
N GLU A 40 -23.02 8.92 25.59
CA GLU A 40 -23.95 8.22 24.68
C GLU A 40 -23.31 8.11 23.28
N ASP A 41 -22.75 9.20 22.80
CA ASP A 41 -21.91 9.32 21.61
C ASP A 41 -20.79 8.28 21.57
N ARG A 42 -20.05 8.15 22.68
CA ARG A 42 -18.96 7.19 22.83
C ARG A 42 -19.45 5.75 22.85
N ALA A 43 -20.56 5.49 23.54
CA ALA A 43 -21.16 4.17 23.59
C ALA A 43 -21.64 3.72 22.21
N LYS A 44 -22.30 4.62 21.46
CA LYS A 44 -22.75 4.34 20.10
C LYS A 44 -21.56 4.09 19.16
N TYR A 45 -20.50 4.87 19.28
CA TYR A 45 -19.29 4.65 18.50
C TYR A 45 -18.63 3.30 18.77
N GLN A 46 -18.60 2.88 20.04
CA GLN A 46 -18.09 1.57 20.43
C GLN A 46 -18.94 0.44 19.84
N GLU A 47 -20.26 0.60 19.84
CA GLU A 47 -21.18 -0.36 19.19
C GLU A 47 -20.89 -0.49 17.69
N GLU A 48 -20.67 0.63 16.98
CA GLU A 48 -20.32 0.63 15.56
C GLU A 48 -19.00 -0.10 15.26
N LEU A 49 -18.00 0.04 16.14
CA LEU A 49 -16.73 -0.69 16.03
C LEU A 49 -16.91 -2.20 16.23
N GLU A 50 -17.74 -2.59 17.19
CA GLU A 50 -18.06 -3.99 17.47
C GLU A 50 -18.82 -4.62 16.28
N GLN A 51 -19.83 -3.93 15.76
CA GLN A 51 -20.57 -4.36 14.57
C GLN A 51 -19.63 -4.56 13.37
N THR A 52 -18.67 -3.65 13.18
CA THR A 52 -17.66 -3.77 12.11
C THR A 52 -16.75 -4.98 12.32
N HIS A 53 -16.36 -5.29 13.56
CA HIS A 53 -15.55 -6.46 13.88
C HIS A 53 -16.32 -7.77 13.64
N GLU A 54 -17.59 -7.83 14.03
CA GLU A 54 -18.44 -9.00 13.74
C GLU A 54 -18.68 -9.19 12.25
N LEU A 55 -18.88 -8.12 11.48
CA LEU A 55 -18.94 -8.19 10.01
C LEU A 55 -17.64 -8.76 9.40
N PHE A 56 -16.48 -8.36 9.92
CA PHE A 56 -15.20 -8.92 9.52
C PHE A 56 -15.12 -10.42 9.83
N LYS A 57 -15.49 -10.84 11.05
CA LYS A 57 -15.49 -12.26 11.45
C LYS A 57 -16.42 -13.09 10.57
N HIS A 58 -17.63 -12.59 10.28
CA HIS A 58 -18.56 -13.22 9.36
C HIS A 58 -17.99 -13.35 7.94
N PHE A 59 -17.31 -12.31 7.44
CA PHE A 59 -16.67 -12.37 6.13
C PHE A 59 -15.60 -13.47 6.08
N VAL A 60 -14.71 -13.53 7.07
CA VAL A 60 -13.66 -14.56 7.14
C VAL A 60 -14.28 -15.96 7.23
N ASN A 61 -15.25 -16.16 8.12
CA ASN A 61 -15.92 -17.46 8.29
C ASN A 61 -16.60 -17.95 7.01
N ARG A 62 -17.22 -17.04 6.24
CA ARG A 62 -17.88 -17.37 4.98
C ARG A 62 -16.93 -17.99 3.95
N TYR A 63 -15.71 -17.48 3.85
CA TYR A 63 -14.73 -17.94 2.86
C TYR A 63 -13.73 -18.97 3.41
N ARG A 64 -13.63 -19.11 4.74
CA ARG A 64 -12.79 -20.09 5.44
C ARG A 64 -13.59 -20.78 6.56
N GLY A 65 -14.62 -21.54 6.22
CA GLY A 65 -15.52 -22.17 7.21
C GLY A 65 -14.88 -23.22 8.13
N MET A 66 -13.65 -23.66 7.84
CA MET A 66 -12.88 -24.56 8.71
C MET A 66 -12.03 -23.83 9.76
N LEU A 67 -11.98 -22.50 9.71
CA LEU A 67 -11.11 -21.69 10.54
C LEU A 67 -11.81 -21.30 11.85
N ASP A 68 -11.08 -21.42 12.96
CA ASP A 68 -11.50 -20.95 14.28
C ASP A 68 -11.27 -19.43 14.36
N VAL A 69 -12.28 -18.66 13.92
CA VAL A 69 -12.17 -17.21 13.75
C VAL A 69 -11.87 -16.50 15.06
N ASP A 70 -12.42 -16.97 16.18
CA ASP A 70 -12.25 -16.34 17.49
C ASP A 70 -10.79 -16.40 17.97
N LYS A 71 -10.03 -17.43 17.59
CA LYS A 71 -8.61 -17.55 17.93
C LYS A 71 -7.69 -16.62 17.14
N VAL A 72 -8.08 -16.21 15.94
CA VAL A 72 -7.19 -15.47 15.03
C VAL A 72 -7.61 -14.02 14.81
N ALA A 73 -8.86 -13.67 15.10
CA ALA A 73 -9.41 -12.33 14.95
C ALA A 73 -9.14 -11.41 16.16
N THR A 74 -8.02 -11.62 16.84
CA THR A 74 -7.57 -10.90 18.06
C THR A 74 -6.89 -9.56 17.77
N GLY A 75 -6.51 -9.32 16.51
CA GLY A 75 -5.73 -8.14 16.10
C GLY A 75 -4.21 -8.37 16.09
N GLU A 76 -3.78 -9.60 16.37
CA GLU A 76 -2.39 -10.03 16.22
C GLU A 76 -1.99 -10.22 14.75
N HIS A 77 -0.69 -10.34 14.51
CA HIS A 77 -0.14 -10.68 13.21
C HIS A 77 0.43 -12.10 13.24
N TRP A 78 0.38 -12.77 12.08
CA TRP A 78 0.83 -14.15 11.93
C TRP A 78 1.91 -14.20 10.85
N TYR A 79 3.02 -14.88 11.13
CA TYR A 79 4.02 -15.17 10.09
C TYR A 79 3.47 -16.23 9.13
N GLY A 80 4.08 -16.36 7.94
CA GLY A 80 3.56 -17.21 6.88
C GLY A 80 3.35 -18.67 7.31
N GLU A 81 4.31 -19.25 8.03
CA GLU A 81 4.20 -20.63 8.54
C GLU A 81 3.04 -20.77 9.55
N ASP A 82 2.95 -19.85 10.51
CA ASP A 82 1.85 -19.83 11.49
C ASP A 82 0.50 -19.69 10.80
N ALA A 83 0.40 -18.80 9.82
CA ALA A 83 -0.81 -18.58 9.04
C ALA A 83 -1.24 -19.85 8.28
N LEU A 84 -0.28 -20.64 7.78
CA LEU A 84 -0.59 -21.93 7.16
C LEU A 84 -1.12 -22.92 8.20
N HIS A 85 -0.49 -23.02 9.37
CA HIS A 85 -0.93 -23.91 10.45
C HIS A 85 -2.29 -23.55 11.03
N LEU A 86 -2.63 -22.25 11.06
CA LEU A 86 -3.92 -21.72 11.52
C LEU A 86 -5.00 -21.76 10.43
N ASN A 87 -4.70 -22.28 9.24
CA ASN A 87 -5.58 -22.28 8.07
C ASN A 87 -6.01 -20.86 7.63
N LEU A 88 -5.19 -19.84 7.88
CA LEU A 88 -5.37 -18.47 7.40
C LEU A 88 -4.93 -18.31 5.94
N VAL A 89 -4.03 -19.17 5.46
CA VAL A 89 -3.61 -19.27 4.06
C VAL A 89 -3.60 -20.72 3.61
N ASP A 90 -3.65 -20.95 2.30
CA ASP A 90 -3.76 -22.32 1.75
C ASP A 90 -2.39 -22.91 1.39
N LYS A 91 -1.43 -22.06 1.02
CA LYS A 91 -0.08 -22.46 0.59
C LYS A 91 0.89 -21.30 0.70
N LEU A 92 2.14 -21.62 1.07
CA LEU A 92 3.27 -20.70 0.98
C LEU A 92 3.99 -20.90 -0.36
N GLN A 93 4.09 -19.84 -1.14
CA GLN A 93 4.82 -19.82 -2.41
C GLN A 93 5.12 -18.39 -2.85
N THR A 94 6.07 -18.24 -3.78
CA THR A 94 6.33 -16.95 -4.43
C THR A 94 5.30 -16.67 -5.52
N SER A 95 5.15 -15.39 -5.87
CA SER A 95 4.29 -14.94 -6.98
C SER A 95 4.64 -15.65 -8.29
N ASP A 96 5.93 -15.80 -8.58
CA ASP A 96 6.42 -16.38 -9.84
C ASP A 96 6.06 -17.86 -9.92
N SER A 97 6.24 -18.59 -8.82
CA SER A 97 5.87 -20.01 -8.73
C SER A 97 4.37 -20.20 -8.96
N TYR A 98 3.55 -19.33 -8.37
CA TYR A 98 2.09 -19.36 -8.57
C TYR A 98 1.72 -19.12 -10.04
N LEU A 99 2.28 -18.09 -10.69
CA LEU A 99 1.98 -17.79 -12.09
C LEU A 99 2.41 -18.93 -13.02
N LEU A 100 3.64 -19.44 -12.85
CA LEU A 100 4.16 -20.57 -13.64
C LEU A 100 3.30 -21.84 -13.46
N GLU A 101 2.79 -22.09 -12.26
CA GLU A 101 1.86 -23.21 -12.00
C GLU A 101 0.54 -23.01 -12.76
N ARG A 102 -0.04 -21.79 -12.72
CA ARG A 102 -1.31 -21.48 -13.39
C ARG A 102 -1.18 -21.48 -14.92
N MET A 103 -0.04 -21.08 -15.48
CA MET A 103 0.23 -21.09 -16.93
C MET A 103 0.14 -22.47 -17.56
N LYS A 104 0.29 -23.55 -16.79
CA LYS A 104 0.18 -24.93 -17.32
C LYS A 104 -1.23 -25.27 -17.79
N ASN A 105 -2.25 -24.69 -17.13
CA ASN A 105 -3.66 -25.04 -17.32
C ASN A 105 -4.54 -23.86 -17.73
N ASN A 106 -3.97 -22.66 -17.89
CA ASN A 106 -4.71 -21.44 -18.19
C ASN A 106 -3.98 -20.62 -19.24
N GLU A 107 -4.73 -19.90 -20.06
CA GLU A 107 -4.18 -18.89 -20.96
C GLU A 107 -3.76 -17.67 -20.15
N VAL A 108 -2.49 -17.29 -20.28
CA VAL A 108 -1.93 -16.12 -19.60
C VAL A 108 -1.63 -15.04 -20.62
N TYR A 109 -2.26 -13.89 -20.42
CA TYR A 109 -2.20 -12.75 -21.33
C TYR A 109 -1.29 -11.66 -20.76
N ALA A 110 -0.27 -11.29 -21.51
CA ALA A 110 0.55 -10.13 -21.19
C ALA A 110 -0.17 -8.85 -21.63
N LEU A 111 -0.78 -8.14 -20.68
CA LEU A 111 -1.41 -6.85 -20.95
C LEU A 111 -0.35 -5.76 -21.06
N HIS A 112 -0.12 -5.26 -22.28
CA HIS A 112 0.62 -4.01 -22.48
C HIS A 112 -0.35 -2.84 -22.38
N SER A 113 -0.38 -2.17 -21.24
CA SER A 113 -1.05 -0.88 -21.13
C SER A 113 -0.20 0.17 -21.84
N ARG A 114 -0.72 0.77 -22.92
CA ARG A 114 -0.08 1.96 -23.49
C ARG A 114 -0.35 3.13 -22.55
N GLN A 115 0.69 3.59 -21.85
CA GLN A 115 0.62 4.91 -21.24
C GLN A 115 0.36 5.95 -22.33
N LYS A 116 -0.55 6.89 -22.08
CA LYS A 116 -0.76 8.00 -23.02
C LYS A 116 0.56 8.78 -23.08
N PRO A 117 1.11 9.01 -24.29
CA PRO A 117 2.35 9.76 -24.40
C PRO A 117 2.13 11.14 -23.77
N THR A 118 3.05 11.51 -22.89
CA THR A 118 3.15 12.84 -22.29
C THR A 118 3.29 13.89 -23.40
N ILE A 119 3.00 15.15 -23.09
CA ILE A 119 3.14 16.25 -24.06
C ILE A 119 4.60 16.34 -24.55
N ALA A 120 5.58 16.07 -23.68
CA ALA A 120 6.99 16.04 -24.04
C ALA A 120 7.32 14.93 -25.06
N GLU A 121 6.75 13.73 -24.89
CA GLU A 121 6.90 12.62 -25.85
C GLU A 121 6.21 12.91 -27.18
N LYS A 122 5.04 13.57 -27.15
CA LYS A 122 4.35 14.01 -28.37
C LYS A 122 5.12 15.09 -29.14
N LEU A 123 5.89 15.92 -28.44
CA LEU A 123 6.76 16.95 -29.01
C LEU A 123 8.15 16.41 -29.40
N GLY A 124 8.39 15.09 -29.28
CA GLY A 124 9.64 14.45 -29.70
C GLY A 124 10.82 14.67 -28.74
N LEU A 125 10.59 15.20 -27.54
CA LEU A 125 11.65 15.48 -26.56
C LEU A 125 12.26 14.20 -25.96
N SER A 126 11.52 13.08 -25.96
CA SER A 126 12.04 11.77 -25.52
C SER A 126 13.01 11.15 -26.53
N GLN A 127 12.75 11.28 -27.84
CA GLN A 127 13.67 10.83 -28.89
C GLN A 127 14.98 11.64 -28.89
N ALA A 128 14.93 12.92 -28.51
CA ALA A 128 16.12 13.75 -28.31
C ALA A 128 16.99 13.28 -27.11
N ALA A 129 16.35 12.76 -26.05
CA ALA A 129 17.06 12.20 -24.89
C ALA A 129 17.68 10.82 -25.20
N GLU A 130 16.98 9.95 -25.94
CA GLU A 130 17.52 8.65 -26.37
C GLU A 130 18.66 8.81 -27.40
N ALA A 131 18.55 9.77 -28.32
CA ALA A 131 19.60 10.07 -29.30
C ALA A 131 20.86 10.66 -28.63
N THR A 132 20.69 11.51 -27.61
CA THR A 132 21.84 12.06 -26.86
C THR A 132 22.49 11.01 -25.97
N LEU A 133 21.72 10.09 -25.36
CA LEU A 133 22.28 8.97 -24.60
C LEU A 133 23.03 7.98 -25.50
N SER A 134 22.47 7.63 -26.67
CA SER A 134 23.14 6.74 -27.63
C SER A 134 24.42 7.35 -28.20
N MET A 135 24.41 8.65 -28.52
CA MET A 135 25.62 9.39 -28.93
C MET A 135 26.69 9.48 -27.83
N ALA A 136 26.29 9.50 -26.56
CA ALA A 136 27.24 9.50 -25.44
C ALA A 136 27.86 8.10 -25.23
N ILE A 137 27.09 7.03 -25.43
CA ILE A 137 27.57 5.65 -25.35
C ILE A 137 28.53 5.33 -26.49
N ASP A 138 28.23 5.76 -27.72
CA ASP A 138 29.10 5.54 -28.90
C ASP A 138 30.44 6.29 -28.81
N LYS A 139 30.50 7.42 -28.08
CA LYS A 139 31.73 8.19 -27.87
C LYS A 139 32.54 7.76 -26.65
N LEU A 140 31.99 6.87 -25.82
CA LEU A 140 32.65 6.37 -24.62
C LEU A 140 33.89 5.52 -24.92
N PRO A 141 33.89 4.59 -25.92
CA PRO A 141 35.08 3.80 -26.27
C PRO A 141 36.24 4.67 -26.76
N ASP A 142 35.96 5.68 -27.59
CA ASP A 142 36.98 6.59 -28.14
C ASP A 142 37.59 7.52 -27.08
N ALA A 143 36.80 7.93 -26.08
CA ALA A 143 37.29 8.72 -24.95
C ALA A 143 38.16 7.87 -24.01
N LEU A 144 37.78 6.61 -23.77
CA LEU A 144 38.55 5.66 -22.95
C LEU A 144 39.86 5.23 -23.64
N ALA A 145 39.85 5.02 -24.95
CA ALA A 145 41.05 4.67 -25.73
C ALA A 145 42.11 5.79 -25.73
N ARG A 146 41.70 7.06 -25.64
CA ARG A 146 42.61 8.21 -25.49
C ARG A 146 43.25 8.30 -24.11
N PHE A 147 42.63 7.69 -23.09
CA PHE A 147 43.18 7.63 -21.74
C PHE A 147 44.15 6.46 -21.53
N ASP A 148 44.05 5.37 -22.30
CA ASP A 148 44.79 4.12 -22.04
C ASP A 148 46.09 3.94 -22.85
N PHE A 149 46.54 4.94 -23.63
CA PHE A 149 47.77 4.83 -24.42
C PHE A 149 49.00 5.51 -23.81
N ASN A 150 48.88 6.21 -22.68
CA ASN A 150 49.98 7.00 -22.11
C ASN A 150 50.34 6.69 -20.64
N SER A 151 49.83 5.61 -20.06
CA SER A 151 50.26 5.20 -18.73
C SER A 151 50.48 3.70 -18.60
N ARG A 152 51.78 3.36 -18.53
CA ARG A 152 52.37 2.17 -17.88
C ARG A 152 52.92 1.06 -18.78
N LEU A 153 53.97 1.45 -19.52
CA LEU A 153 55.27 0.78 -19.36
C LEU A 153 55.68 0.74 -17.88
N ASN A 154 56.26 -0.38 -17.44
CA ASN A 154 56.63 -0.73 -16.06
C ASN A 154 55.40 -1.05 -15.18
N ILE A 155 55.19 -2.31 -14.77
CA ILE A 155 56.06 -3.02 -13.82
C ILE A 155 56.07 -4.53 -14.13
N LEU A 156 57.28 -5.08 -14.10
CA LEU A 156 57.71 -6.46 -14.30
C LEU A 156 57.36 -7.39 -13.13
N LYS A 157 57.27 -8.68 -13.48
CA LYS A 157 57.49 -9.93 -12.70
C LYS A 157 56.36 -10.41 -11.80
#